data_AF-A0A9N9NC69-F1
#
_entry.id   AF-A0A9N9NC69-F1
#
_cell.length_a   1.000
_cell.length_b   1.000
_cell.length_c   1.000
_cell.angle_alpha   90.00
_cell.angle_beta   90.00
_cell.angle_gamma   90.00
#
_symmetry.space_group_name_H-M   'P 1'
#
loop_
_entity.id
_entity.type
_entity.pdbx_description
1 polymer ?
#
loop_
_entity_poly.entity_id
_entity_poly.type
_entity_poly.pdbx_seq_one_letter_code
_entity_poly.pdbx_strand_id
1 'polypeptide(L)'
;MSNFHPLHEKLLCEWKLKLSKTEKLFPCPALNGLFKDETEIFDSFTQNLLENYIVNRRIQKKQNIPRTNNEENEENLTYHDESAKPSSQEVECEVDSYLIQNISAKLNIGKADEILSEFNTLMRLPHSQLNKIFKDLEISQLDDVVLAILCNEIVKHEDIAYQNYIVFFKHGLLEKVRHIKSKPSRNFLANISKLAKAKSKPMVYGLLLPLITESDIYTAQPQLEVISRVIDSGLSEESIIALLNELFSESYPSISQVNNPTSKDSFSLQINWPPSTIDVLFSIFNQKFDLKEAAFQHIIPNFLRHLDFNIELSPNDKKLGQLLMLLVTKHSKDFMENLEEIKIIAEKSKSFIKRGVLAQITNLIKKQDKVR
;
A
#
# COMPACT_ATOMS: atom_id res chain seq x y z
N MET A 1 -36.85 -15.69 17.79
CA MET A 1 -36.95 -14.33 17.22
C MET A 1 -36.47 -13.36 18.27
N SER A 2 -35.20 -12.98 18.20
CA SER A 2 -34.54 -12.09 19.15
C SER A 2 -34.99 -10.65 18.90
N ASN A 3 -35.66 -10.06 19.89
CA ASN A 3 -36.10 -8.67 19.86
C ASN A 3 -34.88 -7.76 19.69
N PHE A 4 -34.75 -7.15 18.50
CA PHE A 4 -33.75 -6.12 18.26
C PHE A 4 -33.99 -4.93 19.19
N HIS A 5 -32.90 -4.35 19.70
CA HIS A 5 -32.99 -3.10 20.45
C HIS A 5 -33.50 -1.99 19.50
N PRO A 6 -34.50 -1.18 19.88
CA PRO A 6 -35.15 -0.21 18.97
C PRO A 6 -34.20 0.76 18.27
N LEU A 7 -33.08 1.11 18.93
CA LEU A 7 -32.01 1.93 18.34
C LEU A 7 -31.32 1.26 17.14
N HIS A 8 -31.19 -0.06 17.13
CA HIS A 8 -30.55 -0.80 16.04
C HIS A 8 -31.47 -0.90 14.83
N GLU A 9 -32.77 -1.08 15.05
CA GLU A 9 -33.78 -1.07 13.99
C GLU A 9 -33.85 0.30 13.31
N LYS A 10 -33.76 1.38 14.09
CA LYS A 10 -33.68 2.75 13.58
C LYS A 10 -32.42 2.99 12.74
N LEU A 11 -31.25 2.56 13.22
CA LEU A 11 -29.99 2.67 12.48
C LEU A 11 -30.00 1.84 11.18
N LEU A 12 -30.61 0.66 11.21
CA LEU A 12 -30.75 -0.20 10.03
C LEU A 12 -31.66 0.45 8.98
N CYS A 13 -32.77 1.06 9.41
CA CYS A 13 -33.67 1.82 8.55
C CYS A 13 -32.98 3.06 7.96
N GLU A 14 -32.19 3.79 8.73
CA GLU A 14 -31.41 4.94 8.25
C GLU A 14 -30.36 4.52 7.21
N TRP A 15 -29.68 3.39 7.42
CA TRP A 15 -28.73 2.82 6.47
C TRP A 15 -29.40 2.39 5.16
N LYS A 16 -30.52 1.66 5.24
CA LYS A 16 -31.32 1.30 4.06
C LYS A 16 -31.75 2.53 3.26
N LEU A 17 -32.16 3.59 3.95
CA LEU A 17 -32.59 4.85 3.32
C LEU A 17 -31.41 5.62 2.67
N LYS A 18 -30.21 5.55 3.26
CA LYS A 18 -28.99 6.16 2.69
C LYS A 18 -28.49 5.40 1.46
N LEU A 19 -28.58 4.07 1.49
CA LEU A 19 -28.20 3.20 0.37
C LEU A 19 -29.16 3.33 -0.82
N SER A 20 -30.48 3.41 -0.59
CA SER A 20 -31.45 3.62 -1.67
C SER A 20 -31.32 5.01 -2.33
N LYS A 21 -30.85 6.02 -1.60
CA LYS A 21 -30.58 7.36 -2.15
C LYS A 21 -29.29 7.44 -2.97
N THR A 22 -28.37 6.48 -2.80
CA THR A 22 -27.06 6.44 -3.47
C THR A 22 -27.03 5.56 -4.72
N GLU A 23 -28.14 4.92 -5.10
CA GLU A 23 -28.30 4.16 -6.36
C GLU A 23 -27.93 4.97 -7.62
N LYS A 24 -28.02 6.31 -7.56
CA LYS A 24 -27.60 7.19 -8.67
C LYS A 24 -26.10 7.49 -8.72
N LEU A 25 -25.35 7.24 -7.64
CA LEU A 25 -23.93 7.55 -7.52
C LEU A 25 -23.03 6.33 -7.77
N PHE A 26 -23.55 5.12 -7.62
CA PHE A 26 -22.82 3.88 -7.88
C PHE A 26 -23.71 2.87 -8.62
N PRO A 27 -23.74 2.89 -9.97
CA PRO A 27 -24.44 1.87 -10.72
C PRO A 27 -23.55 0.61 -10.76
N CYS A 28 -23.48 -0.13 -9.65
CA CYS A 28 -22.78 -1.41 -9.60
C CYS A 28 -23.79 -2.56 -9.69
N PRO A 29 -23.84 -3.31 -10.81
CA PRO A 29 -24.75 -4.44 -10.97
C PRO A 29 -24.56 -5.55 -9.92
N ALA A 30 -23.36 -5.64 -9.32
CA ALA A 30 -23.03 -6.67 -8.33
C ALA A 30 -23.78 -6.50 -7.00
N LEU A 31 -24.06 -5.26 -6.58
CA LEU A 31 -24.84 -5.00 -5.36
C LEU A 31 -26.33 -5.31 -5.57
N ASN A 32 -26.84 -5.11 -6.79
CA ASN A 32 -28.23 -5.43 -7.12
C ASN A 32 -28.50 -6.93 -7.18
N GLY A 33 -27.48 -7.78 -7.35
CA GLY A 33 -27.60 -9.23 -7.26
C GLY A 33 -27.43 -9.75 -5.83
N LEU A 34 -26.59 -9.09 -5.01
CA LEU A 34 -26.24 -9.58 -3.67
C LEU A 34 -27.40 -9.57 -2.66
N PHE A 35 -28.41 -8.71 -2.88
CA PHE A 35 -29.49 -8.49 -1.93
C PHE A 35 -30.88 -8.81 -2.48
N LYS A 36 -30.97 -9.42 -3.67
CA LYS A 36 -32.28 -9.70 -4.28
C LYS A 36 -32.94 -10.98 -3.81
N ASP A 37 -32.19 -12.02 -3.45
CA ASP A 37 -32.83 -13.33 -3.30
C ASP A 37 -32.47 -14.18 -2.06
N GLU A 38 -31.60 -13.77 -1.15
CA GLU A 38 -31.27 -14.63 0.01
C GLU A 38 -31.17 -13.84 1.32
N THR A 39 -32.30 -13.75 2.04
CA THR A 39 -32.38 -13.25 3.42
C THR A 39 -31.39 -13.97 4.36
N GLU A 40 -31.05 -15.23 4.07
CA GLU A 40 -30.10 -16.02 4.86
C GLU A 40 -28.65 -15.52 4.74
N ILE A 41 -28.22 -15.01 3.59
CA ILE A 41 -26.87 -14.45 3.43
C ILE A 41 -26.73 -13.16 4.23
N PHE A 42 -27.76 -12.31 4.19
CA PHE A 42 -27.77 -11.07 4.96
C PHE A 42 -27.82 -11.35 6.47
N ASP A 43 -28.64 -12.30 6.90
CA ASP A 43 -28.74 -12.68 8.30
C ASP A 43 -27.43 -13.32 8.79
N SER A 44 -26.79 -14.19 7.98
CA SER A 44 -25.48 -14.78 8.28
C SER A 44 -24.36 -13.74 8.39
N PHE A 45 -24.33 -12.78 7.47
CA PHE A 45 -23.37 -11.66 7.53
C PHE A 45 -23.58 -10.78 8.78
N THR A 46 -24.83 -10.49 9.11
CA THR A 46 -25.20 -9.69 10.29
C THR A 46 -24.87 -10.44 11.58
N GLN A 47 -25.08 -11.75 11.62
CA GLN A 47 -24.73 -12.62 12.74
C GLN A 47 -23.20 -12.65 12.96
N ASN A 48 -22.43 -12.78 11.87
CA ASN A 48 -20.95 -12.78 11.91
C ASN A 48 -20.38 -11.45 12.43
N LEU A 49 -20.97 -10.32 12.02
CA LEU A 49 -20.60 -9.01 12.54
C LEU A 49 -20.94 -8.88 14.04
N LEU A 50 -22.08 -9.40 14.47
CA LEU A 50 -22.49 -9.40 15.88
C LEU A 50 -21.57 -10.25 16.75
N GLU A 51 -21.20 -11.45 16.29
CA GLU A 51 -20.28 -12.34 16.98
C GLU A 51 -18.91 -11.70 17.14
N ASN A 52 -18.35 -11.13 16.06
CA ASN A 52 -17.08 -10.42 16.11
C ASN A 52 -17.12 -9.19 17.04
N TYR A 53 -18.22 -8.45 17.05
CA TYR A 53 -18.40 -7.31 17.96
C TYR A 53 -18.49 -7.75 19.43
N ILE A 54 -19.23 -8.81 19.74
CA ILE A 54 -19.37 -9.35 21.10
C ILE A 54 -18.02 -9.88 21.61
N VAL A 55 -17.25 -10.57 20.76
CA VAL A 55 -15.91 -11.07 21.08
C VAL A 55 -14.98 -9.90 21.41
N ASN A 56 -14.94 -8.86 20.58
CA ASN A 56 -14.11 -7.68 20.82
C ASN A 56 -14.52 -6.92 22.09
N ARG A 57 -15.82 -6.82 22.40
CA ARG A 57 -16.31 -6.18 23.63
C ARG A 57 -15.98 -6.98 24.90
N ARG A 58 -15.94 -8.31 24.83
CA ARG A 58 -15.49 -9.18 25.94
C ARG A 58 -13.99 -9.06 26.19
N ILE A 59 -13.19 -8.89 25.14
CA ILE A 59 -11.74 -8.66 25.23
C ILE A 59 -11.47 -7.30 25.91
N GLN A 60 -12.21 -6.25 25.54
CA GLN A 60 -12.08 -4.93 26.16
C GLN A 60 -12.55 -4.90 27.62
N LYS A 61 -13.61 -5.63 27.98
CA LYS A 61 -14.07 -5.74 29.39
C LYS A 61 -13.11 -6.50 30.31
N LYS A 62 -12.27 -7.41 29.77
CA LYS A 62 -11.22 -8.08 30.56
C LYS A 62 -10.01 -7.18 30.83
N GLN A 63 -9.83 -6.10 30.06
CA GLN A 63 -8.67 -5.21 30.17
C GLN A 63 -8.93 -3.98 31.05
N ASN A 64 -10.19 -3.67 31.39
CA ASN A 64 -10.55 -2.53 32.25
C ASN A 64 -11.20 -3.00 33.56
N ILE A 65 -10.36 -3.30 34.57
CA ILE A 65 -10.77 -3.27 35.98
C ILE A 65 -9.78 -2.37 36.74
N PRO A 66 -10.19 -1.15 37.14
CA PRO A 66 -9.65 -0.48 38.32
C PRO A 66 -10.60 -0.60 39.52
N ARG A 67 -9.99 -0.67 40.69
CA ARG A 67 -10.58 -0.73 42.04
C ARG A 67 -11.17 0.63 42.51
N THR A 68 -12.09 0.52 43.48
CA THR A 68 -12.52 1.49 44.53
C THR A 68 -13.28 2.74 44.09
N ASN A 69 -14.25 3.31 44.82
CA ASN A 69 -15.14 2.98 45.95
C ASN A 69 -16.02 4.25 46.14
N ASN A 70 -17.30 4.09 46.49
CA ASN A 70 -18.20 5.02 47.21
C ASN A 70 -18.55 6.38 46.56
N GLU A 71 -19.72 7.00 46.70
CA GLU A 71 -21.03 6.69 47.29
C GLU A 71 -22.01 7.74 46.71
N GLU A 72 -23.24 7.29 46.41
CA GLU A 72 -24.55 7.92 46.63
C GLU A 72 -24.75 9.45 46.49
N ASN A 73 -25.61 9.87 45.55
CA ASN A 73 -26.96 10.35 45.90
C ASN A 73 -27.88 10.56 44.68
N GLU A 74 -29.08 10.00 44.82
CA GLU A 74 -30.40 10.27 44.23
C GLU A 74 -30.68 11.78 44.00
N GLU A 75 -31.61 12.29 43.19
CA GLU A 75 -32.85 11.84 42.54
C GLU A 75 -33.32 13.03 41.67
N ASN A 76 -33.90 12.78 40.50
CA ASN A 76 -35.22 13.31 40.06
C ASN A 76 -35.35 13.39 38.54
N LEU A 77 -36.35 12.66 38.05
CA LEU A 77 -36.91 12.77 36.71
C LEU A 77 -37.64 14.10 36.55
N THR A 78 -37.50 14.71 35.38
CA THR A 78 -38.60 15.49 34.80
C THR A 78 -38.53 15.38 33.28
N TYR A 79 -39.58 14.79 32.71
CA TYR A 79 -39.81 14.73 31.27
C TYR A 79 -40.11 16.13 30.75
N HIS A 80 -39.34 16.59 29.76
CA HIS A 80 -39.83 17.55 28.78
C HIS A 80 -39.47 17.08 27.37
N ASP A 81 -40.53 16.78 26.65
CA ASP A 81 -40.62 16.48 25.23
C ASP A 81 -40.43 17.79 24.46
N GLU A 82 -39.29 17.95 23.78
CA GLU A 82 -39.16 18.94 22.71
C GLU A 82 -38.40 18.34 21.53
N SER A 83 -39.12 18.30 20.42
CA SER A 83 -38.69 17.98 19.08
C SER A 83 -37.48 18.82 18.65
N ALA A 84 -36.30 18.21 18.62
CA ALA A 84 -35.14 18.76 17.94
C ALA A 84 -34.59 17.73 16.94
N LYS A 85 -34.63 18.11 15.66
CA LYS A 85 -34.00 17.40 14.54
C LYS A 85 -32.54 17.05 14.90
N PRO A 86 -32.06 15.82 14.69
CA PRO A 86 -30.62 15.56 14.75
C PRO A 86 -30.01 16.10 13.46
N SER A 87 -29.54 17.35 13.49
CA SER A 87 -28.62 17.84 12.47
C SER A 87 -27.37 16.97 12.55
N SER A 88 -27.14 16.21 11.50
CA SER A 88 -25.91 15.45 11.27
C SER A 88 -24.77 16.45 11.03
N GLN A 89 -24.24 17.05 12.09
CA GLN A 89 -22.97 17.75 12.02
C GLN A 89 -21.88 16.69 12.09
N GLU A 90 -21.31 16.37 10.93
CA GLU A 90 -19.93 15.92 10.87
C GLU A 90 -19.12 16.95 11.66
N VAL A 91 -18.55 16.53 12.79
CA VAL A 91 -17.64 17.37 13.56
C VAL A 91 -16.36 17.48 12.72
N GLU A 92 -16.35 18.43 11.79
CA GLU A 92 -15.10 18.95 11.24
C GLU A 92 -14.35 19.57 12.41
N CYS A 93 -13.34 18.85 12.91
CA CYS A 93 -12.39 19.44 13.84
C CYS A 93 -11.68 20.55 13.05
N GLU A 94 -12.08 21.80 13.26
CA GLU A 94 -11.42 22.97 12.69
C GLU A 94 -9.96 22.93 13.10
N VAL A 95 -9.09 22.58 12.15
CA VAL A 95 -7.66 22.66 12.35
C VAL A 95 -7.34 24.13 12.51
N ASP A 96 -6.62 24.46 13.58
CA ASP A 96 -6.27 25.83 13.92
C ASP A 96 -5.58 26.52 12.72
N SER A 97 -6.29 27.45 12.09
CA SER A 97 -5.80 28.24 10.95
C SER A 97 -4.49 28.95 11.30
N TYR A 98 -4.30 29.29 12.58
CA TYR A 98 -3.06 29.85 13.09
C TYR A 98 -1.88 28.88 12.99
N LEU A 99 -2.08 27.59 13.30
CA LEU A 99 -1.05 26.57 13.18
C LEU A 99 -0.57 26.43 11.72
N ILE A 100 -1.50 26.38 10.77
CA ILE A 100 -1.18 26.24 9.34
C ILE A 100 -0.44 27.47 8.83
N GLN A 101 -0.91 28.67 9.17
CA GLN A 101 -0.24 29.93 8.77
C GLN A 101 1.17 30.03 9.36
N ASN A 102 1.35 29.65 10.63
CA ASN A 102 2.65 29.71 11.29
C ASN A 102 3.64 28.69 10.68
N ILE A 103 3.18 27.47 10.41
CA ILE A 103 3.99 26.45 9.72
C ILE A 103 4.39 26.94 8.32
N SER A 104 3.43 27.44 7.53
CA SER A 104 3.68 27.97 6.18
C SER A 104 4.71 29.11 6.21
N ALA A 105 4.53 30.08 7.11
CA ALA A 105 5.45 31.21 7.25
C ALA A 105 6.87 30.75 7.61
N LYS A 106 7.01 29.82 8.56
CA LYS A 106 8.33 29.34 8.99
C LYS A 106 9.00 28.41 7.97
N LEU A 107 8.23 27.61 7.22
CA LEU A 107 8.74 26.80 6.11
C LEU A 107 9.37 27.69 5.03
N ASN A 108 8.73 28.82 4.70
CA ASN A 108 9.24 29.79 3.73
C ASN A 108 10.54 30.49 4.18
N ILE A 109 10.75 30.64 5.49
CA ILE A 109 11.96 31.27 6.05
C ILE A 109 13.13 30.26 6.14
N GLY A 110 12.89 28.97 5.89
CA GLY A 110 13.94 27.94 5.85
C GLY A 110 14.48 27.54 7.23
N LYS A 111 13.80 27.91 8.32
CA LYS A 111 14.22 27.60 9.69
C LYS A 111 13.62 26.28 10.17
N ALA A 112 14.15 25.19 9.65
CA ALA A 112 13.63 23.86 9.89
C ALA A 112 13.61 23.44 11.38
N ASP A 113 14.55 23.92 12.19
CA ASP A 113 14.60 23.58 13.63
C ASP A 113 13.47 24.27 14.41
N GLU A 114 13.02 25.44 13.96
CA GLU A 114 11.95 26.22 14.61
C GLU A 114 10.53 25.74 14.25
N ILE A 115 10.40 24.77 13.32
CA ILE A 115 9.12 24.17 12.91
C ILE A 115 8.89 22.75 13.44
N LEU A 116 9.91 22.13 14.04
CA LEU A 116 9.82 20.71 14.41
C LEU A 116 8.68 20.43 15.38
N SER A 117 8.45 21.33 16.35
CA SER A 117 7.38 21.16 17.33
C SER A 117 6.00 21.21 16.68
N GLU A 118 5.74 22.22 15.85
CA GLU A 118 4.47 22.37 15.14
C GLU A 118 4.25 21.28 14.10
N PHE A 119 5.31 20.87 13.39
CA PHE A 119 5.26 19.77 12.45
C PHE A 119 4.97 18.43 13.13
N ASN A 120 5.54 18.20 14.31
CA ASN A 120 5.23 17.03 15.13
C ASN A 120 3.76 17.01 15.57
N THR A 121 3.19 18.16 15.94
CA THR A 121 1.74 18.28 16.23
C THR A 121 0.92 17.98 14.98
N LEU A 122 1.31 18.54 13.83
CA LEU A 122 0.65 18.34 12.55
C LEU A 122 0.63 16.85 12.16
N MET A 123 1.74 16.14 12.31
CA MET A 123 1.86 14.71 12.01
C MET A 123 1.00 13.80 12.90
N ARG A 124 0.38 14.32 13.96
CA ARG A 124 -0.53 13.59 14.86
C ARG A 124 -2.01 13.88 14.60
N LEU A 125 -2.32 14.76 13.65
CA LEU A 125 -3.69 15.00 13.22
C LEU A 125 -4.31 13.75 12.56
N PRO A 126 -5.65 13.65 12.50
CA PRO A 126 -6.34 12.67 11.68
C PRO A 126 -5.83 12.70 10.22
N HIS A 127 -5.56 11.51 9.66
CA HIS A 127 -5.00 11.35 8.32
C HIS A 127 -5.74 12.12 7.21
N SER A 128 -7.08 12.21 7.30
CA SER A 128 -7.91 12.95 6.35
C SER A 128 -7.64 14.46 6.36
N GLN A 129 -7.36 15.02 7.54
CA GLN A 129 -7.02 16.43 7.72
C GLN A 129 -5.58 16.69 7.28
N LEU A 130 -4.65 15.84 7.71
CA LEU A 130 -3.24 15.94 7.32
C LEU A 130 -3.07 15.95 5.79
N ASN A 131 -3.84 15.10 5.10
CA ASN A 131 -3.83 15.04 3.64
C ASN A 131 -4.34 16.31 2.96
N LYS A 132 -5.30 17.04 3.56
CA LYS A 132 -5.72 18.36 3.06
C LYS A 132 -4.60 19.38 3.28
N ILE A 133 -4.08 19.46 4.50
CA ILE A 133 -3.07 20.45 4.89
C ILE A 133 -1.78 20.31 4.08
N PHE A 134 -1.31 19.08 3.85
CA PHE A 134 -0.09 18.87 3.06
C PHE A 134 -0.23 19.21 1.58
N LYS A 135 -1.44 19.17 1.02
CA LYS A 135 -1.70 19.71 -0.32
C LYS A 135 -1.55 21.22 -0.33
N ASP A 136 -2.08 21.90 0.70
CA ASP A 136 -2.07 23.36 0.79
C ASP A 136 -0.68 23.92 1.13
N LEU A 137 0.12 23.18 1.91
CA LEU A 137 1.47 23.60 2.31
C LEU A 137 2.55 23.37 1.24
N GLU A 138 2.22 22.75 0.11
CA GLU A 138 3.17 22.44 -0.98
C GLU A 138 4.50 21.85 -0.48
N ILE A 139 4.43 20.84 0.41
CA ILE A 139 5.61 20.24 1.10
C ILE A 139 6.69 19.76 0.11
N SER A 140 6.34 19.47 -1.14
CA SER A 140 7.28 19.08 -2.20
C SER A 140 8.23 20.20 -2.63
N GLN A 141 7.88 21.47 -2.41
CA GLN A 141 8.69 22.64 -2.77
C GLN A 141 9.74 23.00 -1.71
N LEU A 142 9.75 22.30 -0.58
CA LEU A 142 10.73 22.53 0.48
C LEU A 142 12.15 22.24 -0.02
N ASP A 143 13.12 23.04 0.45
CA ASP A 143 14.54 22.80 0.21
C ASP A 143 14.98 21.41 0.73
N ASP A 144 15.98 20.81 0.07
CA ASP A 144 16.53 19.48 0.43
C ASP A 144 16.97 19.39 1.90
N VAL A 145 17.54 20.48 2.46
CA VAL A 145 18.00 20.56 3.85
C VAL A 145 16.82 20.54 4.80
N VAL A 146 15.79 21.35 4.53
CA VAL A 146 14.57 21.40 5.37
C VAL A 146 13.86 20.05 5.34
N LEU A 147 13.67 19.48 4.15
CA LEU A 147 13.04 18.18 4.00
C LEU A 147 13.84 17.08 4.71
N ALA A 148 15.17 17.10 4.62
CA ALA A 148 16.02 16.17 5.35
C ALA A 148 15.85 16.27 6.86
N ILE A 149 15.71 17.49 7.40
CA ILE A 149 15.47 17.72 8.83
C ILE A 149 14.11 17.14 9.25
N LEU A 150 13.05 17.39 8.48
CA LEU A 150 11.71 16.84 8.73
C LEU A 150 11.70 15.31 8.65
N CYS A 151 12.34 14.73 7.62
CA CYS A 151 12.48 13.28 7.48
C CYS A 151 13.24 12.65 8.65
N ASN A 152 14.30 13.31 9.13
CA ASN A 152 15.05 12.83 10.29
C ASN A 152 14.26 12.93 11.58
N GLU A 153 13.38 13.92 11.70
CA GLU A 153 12.53 14.08 12.88
C GLU A 153 11.47 12.98 12.96
N ILE A 154 10.67 12.76 11.91
CA ILE A 154 9.60 11.75 11.93
C ILE A 154 10.10 10.31 12.13
N VAL A 155 11.37 10.04 11.80
CA VAL A 155 11.98 8.73 12.02
C VAL A 155 12.14 8.43 13.51
N LYS A 156 12.32 9.45 14.35
CA LYS A 156 12.51 9.31 15.80
C LYS A 156 11.22 8.99 16.55
N HIS A 157 10.07 9.27 15.93
CA HIS A 157 8.76 9.08 16.56
C HIS A 157 8.19 7.72 16.17
N GLU A 158 7.67 6.97 17.12
CA GLU A 158 6.97 5.69 16.90
C GLU A 158 5.47 5.81 17.12
N ASP A 159 5.04 6.89 17.79
CA ASP A 159 3.65 7.19 18.15
C ASP A 159 2.85 7.85 17.02
N ILE A 160 3.51 8.31 15.94
CA ILE A 160 2.82 8.79 14.74
C ILE A 160 2.12 7.62 14.05
N ALA A 161 0.85 7.82 13.68
CA ALA A 161 0.05 6.82 13.00
C ALA A 161 0.64 6.42 11.63
N TYR A 162 0.57 5.13 11.31
CA TYR A 162 1.07 4.55 10.05
C TYR A 162 0.64 5.33 8.80
N GLN A 163 -0.64 5.68 8.71
CA GLN A 163 -1.21 6.40 7.56
C GLN A 163 -0.63 7.81 7.40
N ASN A 164 -0.22 8.45 8.49
CA ASN A 164 0.33 9.81 8.43
C ASN A 164 1.72 9.81 7.79
N TYR A 165 2.52 8.76 7.97
CA TYR A 165 3.77 8.60 7.21
C TYR A 165 3.54 8.43 5.71
N ILE A 166 2.53 7.66 5.32
CA ILE A 166 2.16 7.48 3.90
C ILE A 166 1.79 8.85 3.30
N VAL A 167 0.94 9.61 3.98
CA VAL A 167 0.51 10.95 3.55
C VAL A 167 1.72 11.88 3.42
N PHE A 168 2.64 11.87 4.40
CA PHE A 168 3.87 12.67 4.33
C PHE A 168 4.76 12.26 3.15
N PHE A 169 5.00 10.97 2.94
CA PHE A 169 5.85 10.51 1.83
C PHE A 169 5.20 10.81 0.48
N LYS A 170 3.87 10.73 0.38
CA LYS A 170 3.14 11.07 -0.83
C LYS A 170 3.24 12.56 -1.19
N HIS A 171 3.06 13.47 -0.24
CA HIS A 171 3.10 14.91 -0.54
C HIS A 171 4.50 15.50 -0.51
N GLY A 172 5.39 14.98 0.33
CA GLY A 172 6.75 15.50 0.48
C GLY A 172 7.76 14.86 -0.46
N LEU A 173 7.78 13.51 -0.57
CA LEU A 173 8.83 12.81 -1.30
C LEU A 173 8.42 12.46 -2.73
N LEU A 174 7.24 11.87 -2.92
CA LEU A 174 6.80 11.40 -4.23
C LEU A 174 6.77 12.53 -5.25
N GLU A 175 6.09 13.63 -4.92
CA GLU A 175 6.03 14.80 -5.79
C GLU A 175 7.43 15.36 -6.05
N LYS A 176 8.28 15.46 -5.03
CA LYS A 176 9.65 15.94 -5.22
C LYS A 176 10.46 15.04 -6.16
N VAL A 177 10.36 13.72 -6.00
CA VAL A 177 11.04 12.74 -6.86
C VAL A 177 10.52 12.79 -8.29
N ARG A 178 9.20 12.94 -8.49
CA ARG A 178 8.59 13.11 -9.82
C ARG A 178 9.17 14.31 -10.57
N HIS A 179 9.49 15.39 -9.88
CA HIS A 179 10.04 16.61 -10.48
C HIS A 179 11.56 16.61 -10.67
N ILE A 180 12.28 15.56 -10.27
CA ILE A 180 13.73 15.48 -10.47
C ILE A 180 14.05 15.36 -11.98
N LYS A 181 14.80 16.35 -12.50
CA LYS A 181 15.24 16.38 -13.91
C LYS A 181 16.72 16.04 -14.11
N SER A 182 17.49 15.98 -13.03
CA SER A 182 18.93 15.74 -13.02
C SER A 182 19.29 14.67 -12.00
N LYS A 183 20.56 14.23 -11.99
CA LYS A 183 21.00 13.21 -11.04
C LYS A 183 20.71 13.64 -9.58
N PRO A 184 20.01 12.81 -8.77
CA PRO A 184 19.73 13.15 -7.37
C PRO A 184 21.02 13.36 -6.57
N SER A 185 20.99 14.29 -5.61
CA SER A 185 22.16 14.56 -4.77
C SER A 185 22.50 13.36 -3.89
N ARG A 186 23.79 13.18 -3.56
CA ARG A 186 24.23 12.10 -2.66
C ARG A 186 23.56 12.19 -1.29
N ASN A 187 23.34 13.41 -0.80
CA ASN A 187 22.69 13.66 0.49
C ASN A 187 21.21 13.25 0.44
N PHE A 188 20.50 13.61 -0.63
CA PHE A 188 19.13 13.18 -0.83
C PHE A 188 19.00 11.65 -0.85
N LEU A 189 19.86 10.96 -1.62
CA LEU A 189 19.86 9.50 -1.67
C LEU A 189 20.22 8.85 -0.33
N ALA A 190 21.13 9.44 0.44
CA ALA A 190 21.47 8.94 1.78
C ALA A 190 20.29 9.09 2.76
N ASN A 191 19.60 10.24 2.71
CA ASN A 191 18.43 10.50 3.54
C ASN A 191 17.27 9.58 3.19
N ILE A 192 16.99 9.38 1.90
CA ILE A 192 15.89 8.51 1.47
C ILE A 192 16.14 7.05 1.86
N SER A 193 17.39 6.57 1.75
CA SER A 193 17.77 5.24 2.24
C SER A 193 17.56 5.10 3.75
N LYS A 194 17.99 6.10 4.54
CA LYS A 194 17.81 6.09 6.00
C LYS A 194 16.33 6.03 6.38
N LEU A 195 15.52 6.83 5.70
CA LEU A 195 14.08 6.90 5.92
C LEU A 195 13.39 5.59 5.53
N ALA A 196 13.76 5.02 4.39
CA ALA A 196 13.26 3.72 3.95
C ALA A 196 13.60 2.62 4.97
N LYS A 197 14.81 2.58 5.52
CA LYS A 197 15.17 1.61 6.58
C LYS A 197 14.29 1.73 7.81
N ALA A 198 14.02 2.95 8.25
CA ALA A 198 13.26 3.20 9.47
C ALA A 198 11.74 3.00 9.28
N LYS A 199 11.20 3.41 8.12
CA LYS A 199 9.76 3.42 7.83
C LYS A 199 9.50 2.73 6.48
N SER A 200 9.96 1.48 6.40
CA SER A 200 10.00 0.67 5.18
C SER A 200 8.63 0.46 4.53
N LYS A 201 7.64 -0.01 5.28
CA LYS A 201 6.30 -0.27 4.72
C LYS A 201 5.59 1.02 4.28
N PRO A 202 5.58 2.12 5.07
CA PRO A 202 5.08 3.40 4.57
C PRO A 202 5.79 3.90 3.30
N MET A 203 7.10 3.64 3.15
CA MET A 203 7.85 4.01 1.94
C MET A 203 7.33 3.28 0.68
N VAL A 204 6.90 2.03 0.84
CA VAL A 204 6.28 1.26 -0.26
C VAL A 204 5.01 1.96 -0.74
N TYR A 205 4.08 2.26 0.16
CA TYR A 205 2.76 2.80 -0.20
C TYR A 205 2.74 4.31 -0.50
N GLY A 206 3.63 5.08 0.14
CA GLY A 206 3.68 6.54 -0.02
C GLY A 206 4.62 7.02 -1.12
N LEU A 207 5.58 6.19 -1.55
CA LEU A 207 6.57 6.57 -2.57
C LEU A 207 6.69 5.54 -3.70
N LEU A 208 7.10 4.31 -3.40
CA LEU A 208 7.50 3.36 -4.45
C LEU A 208 6.35 2.93 -5.33
N LEU A 209 5.25 2.49 -4.74
CA LEU A 209 4.10 2.01 -5.49
C LEU A 209 3.57 3.14 -6.40
N PRO A 210 3.26 4.36 -5.92
CA PRO A 210 2.88 5.46 -6.81
C PRO A 210 3.91 5.84 -7.89
N LEU A 211 5.22 5.67 -7.63
CA LEU A 211 6.26 5.92 -8.64
C LEU A 211 6.33 4.83 -9.72
N ILE A 212 5.97 3.60 -9.39
CA ILE A 212 6.00 2.46 -10.32
C ILE A 212 4.69 2.36 -11.10
N THR A 213 3.56 2.69 -10.47
CA THR A 213 2.21 2.40 -10.98
C THR A 213 1.47 3.61 -11.55
N GLU A 214 1.59 4.78 -10.94
CA GLU A 214 0.83 5.98 -11.32
C GLU A 214 1.60 6.90 -12.28
N SER A 215 2.89 6.65 -12.53
CA SER A 215 3.67 7.51 -13.41
C SER A 215 3.30 7.24 -14.87
N ASP A 216 2.40 8.06 -15.42
CA ASP A 216 2.08 8.17 -16.86
C ASP A 216 3.33 8.45 -17.73
N ILE A 217 4.45 8.78 -17.08
CA ILE A 217 5.74 9.05 -17.67
C ILE A 217 6.63 7.87 -17.33
N TYR A 218 7.12 7.16 -18.35
CA TYR A 218 8.23 6.20 -18.25
C TYR A 218 9.24 6.71 -17.22
N THR A 219 9.40 5.98 -16.12
CA THR A 219 10.24 6.37 -15.00
C THR A 219 11.62 6.75 -15.53
N ALA A 220 11.92 8.05 -15.58
CA ALA A 220 13.17 8.52 -16.16
C ALA A 220 14.34 8.12 -15.25
N GLN A 221 15.55 8.16 -15.81
CA GLN A 221 16.76 7.68 -15.13
C GLN A 221 16.95 8.24 -13.70
N PRO A 222 16.70 9.54 -13.42
CA PRO A 222 16.80 10.05 -12.06
C PRO A 222 15.84 9.40 -11.06
N GLN A 223 14.60 9.12 -11.47
CA GLN A 223 13.60 8.47 -10.64
C GLN A 223 13.94 7.00 -10.42
N LEU A 224 14.43 6.31 -11.45
CA LEU A 224 14.93 4.94 -11.32
C LEU A 224 16.09 4.84 -10.34
N GLU A 225 17.01 5.81 -10.32
CA GLU A 225 18.11 5.85 -9.34
C GLU A 225 17.58 5.95 -7.90
N VAL A 226 16.51 6.72 -7.67
CA VAL A 226 15.84 6.80 -6.36
C VAL A 226 15.16 5.47 -6.01
N ILE A 227 14.39 4.89 -6.94
CA ILE A 227 13.67 3.62 -6.72
C ILE A 227 14.65 2.49 -6.39
N SER A 228 15.67 2.29 -7.24
CA SER A 228 16.70 1.29 -7.01
C SER A 228 17.42 1.53 -5.69
N ARG A 229 17.72 2.79 -5.33
CA ARG A 229 18.34 3.10 -4.03
C ARG A 229 17.48 2.67 -2.85
N VAL A 230 16.18 2.96 -2.88
CA VAL A 230 15.24 2.57 -1.81
C VAL A 230 15.11 1.06 -1.73
N ILE A 231 15.00 0.36 -2.87
CA ILE A 231 14.90 -1.11 -2.90
C ILE A 231 16.21 -1.75 -2.40
N ASP A 232 17.36 -1.28 -2.90
CA ASP A 232 18.65 -1.94 -2.66
C ASP A 232 19.20 -1.77 -1.25
N SER A 233 18.80 -0.70 -0.58
CA SER A 233 19.42 -0.31 0.69
C SER A 233 18.43 0.16 1.74
N GLY A 234 17.14 0.18 1.44
CA GLY A 234 16.12 0.80 2.26
C GLY A 234 15.08 -0.17 2.80
N LEU A 235 14.64 -1.15 2.01
CA LEU A 235 13.48 -1.96 2.40
C LEU A 235 13.83 -3.14 3.29
N SER A 236 12.95 -3.39 4.27
CA SER A 236 12.84 -4.66 4.98
C SER A 236 12.22 -5.74 4.08
N GLU A 237 12.48 -7.00 4.41
CA GLU A 237 11.95 -8.17 3.72
C GLU A 237 10.41 -8.14 3.63
N GLU A 238 9.73 -7.85 4.75
CA GLU A 238 8.27 -7.76 4.79
C GLU A 238 7.72 -6.68 3.86
N SER A 239 8.47 -5.60 3.66
CA SER A 239 8.06 -4.52 2.77
C SER A 239 8.34 -4.84 1.30
N ILE A 240 9.38 -5.60 1.00
CA ILE A 240 9.61 -6.14 -0.35
C ILE A 240 8.46 -7.06 -0.74
N ILE A 241 8.06 -7.96 0.17
CA ILE A 241 6.90 -8.85 -0.05
C ILE A 241 5.62 -8.04 -0.21
N ALA A 242 5.41 -6.99 0.61
CA ALA A 242 4.26 -6.11 0.44
C ALA A 242 4.26 -5.42 -0.94
N LEU A 243 5.40 -4.93 -1.41
CA LEU A 243 5.52 -4.34 -2.75
C LEU A 243 5.18 -5.37 -3.85
N LEU A 244 5.74 -6.59 -3.76
CA LEU A 244 5.45 -7.66 -4.72
C LEU A 244 3.96 -8.05 -4.72
N ASN A 245 3.33 -8.13 -3.54
CA ASN A 245 1.89 -8.38 -3.42
C ASN A 245 1.08 -7.36 -4.19
N GLU A 246 1.38 -6.06 -4.03
CA GLU A 246 0.66 -5.01 -4.73
C GLU A 246 0.89 -5.08 -6.25
N LEU A 247 2.15 -5.23 -6.68
CA LEU A 247 2.54 -5.29 -8.10
C LEU A 247 1.93 -6.49 -8.85
N PHE A 248 1.64 -7.59 -8.16
CA PHE A 248 1.09 -8.82 -8.74
C PHE A 248 -0.30 -9.20 -8.21
N SER A 249 -1.01 -8.26 -7.56
CA SER A 249 -2.40 -8.44 -7.14
C SER A 249 -3.36 -8.33 -8.33
N GLU A 250 -4.48 -9.06 -8.29
CA GLU A 250 -5.52 -9.01 -9.33
C GLU A 250 -6.15 -7.61 -9.50
N SER A 251 -6.06 -6.79 -8.46
CA SER A 251 -6.55 -5.40 -8.44
C SER A 251 -5.61 -4.40 -9.13
N TYR A 252 -4.47 -4.85 -9.65
CA TYR A 252 -3.52 -3.97 -10.33
C TYR A 252 -4.11 -3.43 -11.65
N PRO A 253 -4.41 -2.12 -11.76
CA PRO A 253 -4.88 -1.54 -13.00
C PRO A 253 -3.71 -1.53 -13.98
N SER A 254 -3.92 -2.13 -15.14
CA SER A 254 -2.94 -2.21 -16.22
C SER A 254 -2.31 -0.85 -16.51
N ILE A 255 -0.97 -0.80 -16.49
CA ILE A 255 -0.20 0.26 -17.11
C ILE A 255 -0.57 0.24 -18.60
N SER A 256 -1.53 1.09 -18.98
CA SER A 256 -1.67 1.79 -20.26
C SER A 256 -1.11 1.12 -21.53
N GLN A 257 -1.39 -0.16 -21.77
CA GLN A 257 -1.36 -0.80 -23.10
C GLN A 257 -2.43 -1.88 -23.21
N VAL A 258 -3.70 -1.46 -23.24
CA VAL A 258 -4.75 -2.30 -23.81
C VAL A 258 -4.66 -2.17 -25.33
N ASN A 259 -3.91 -3.05 -25.97
CA ASN A 259 -4.11 -3.31 -27.39
C ASN A 259 -5.43 -4.09 -27.52
N ASN A 260 -6.54 -3.38 -27.81
CA ASN A 260 -7.86 -3.89 -28.21
C ASN A 260 -8.29 -5.26 -27.60
N PRO A 261 -9.10 -5.30 -26.53
CA PRO A 261 -9.68 -6.54 -26.05
C PRO A 261 -10.99 -6.77 -26.81
N THR A 262 -10.90 -7.22 -28.05
CA THR A 262 -12.04 -7.85 -28.72
C THR A 262 -12.04 -9.35 -28.46
N SER A 263 -12.19 -9.76 -27.19
CA SER A 263 -12.72 -11.07 -26.82
C SER A 263 -13.09 -11.08 -25.34
N LYS A 264 -14.03 -11.96 -24.97
CA LYS A 264 -14.59 -12.14 -23.62
C LYS A 264 -13.61 -12.81 -22.64
N ASP A 265 -12.30 -12.65 -22.81
CA ASP A 265 -11.26 -13.29 -22.01
C ASP A 265 -10.65 -12.28 -21.02
N SER A 266 -11.48 -11.76 -20.13
CA SER A 266 -11.12 -10.71 -19.17
C SER A 266 -10.18 -11.16 -18.02
N PHE A 267 -9.57 -12.35 -18.12
CA PHE A 267 -8.75 -12.94 -17.04
C PHE A 267 -7.26 -13.06 -17.36
N SER A 268 -6.77 -12.59 -18.51
CA SER A 268 -5.36 -12.74 -18.87
C SER A 268 -4.77 -11.48 -19.50
N LEU A 269 -4.82 -10.35 -18.78
CA LEU A 269 -4.06 -9.18 -19.18
C LEU A 269 -2.57 -9.53 -19.14
N GLN A 270 -1.95 -9.65 -20.31
CA GLN A 270 -0.52 -9.81 -20.50
C GLN A 270 0.09 -8.41 -20.61
N ILE A 271 0.88 -8.03 -19.61
CA ILE A 271 1.44 -6.68 -19.51
C ILE A 271 2.84 -6.67 -20.12
N ASN A 272 3.03 -5.84 -21.14
CA ASN A 272 4.35 -5.52 -21.68
C ASN A 272 5.10 -4.64 -20.68
N TRP A 273 6.22 -5.13 -20.17
CA TRP A 273 7.04 -4.40 -19.21
C TRP A 273 7.98 -3.43 -19.94
N PRO A 274 7.84 -2.12 -19.73
CA PRO A 274 8.84 -1.18 -20.23
C PRO A 274 10.20 -1.45 -19.54
N PRO A 275 11.32 -1.01 -20.13
CA PRO A 275 12.65 -1.22 -19.56
C PRO A 275 12.79 -0.77 -18.10
N SER A 276 12.11 0.31 -17.71
CA SER A 276 12.03 0.79 -16.33
C SER A 276 11.44 -0.24 -15.37
N THR A 277 10.37 -0.93 -15.76
CA THR A 277 9.74 -1.98 -14.95
C THR A 277 10.67 -3.18 -14.80
N ILE A 278 11.37 -3.57 -15.88
CA ILE A 278 12.37 -4.66 -15.83
C ILE A 278 13.50 -4.29 -14.86
N ASP A 279 13.94 -3.03 -14.86
CA ASP A 279 14.98 -2.51 -13.97
C ASP A 279 14.56 -2.54 -12.49
N VAL A 280 13.32 -2.16 -12.21
CA VAL A 280 12.74 -2.21 -10.87
C VAL A 280 12.60 -3.65 -10.40
N LEU A 281 12.02 -4.54 -11.21
CA LEU A 281 11.90 -5.96 -10.88
C LEU A 281 13.27 -6.59 -10.66
N PHE A 282 14.25 -6.27 -11.50
CA PHE A 282 15.63 -6.72 -11.31
C PHE A 282 16.19 -6.25 -9.97
N SER A 283 15.98 -4.98 -9.60
CA SER A 283 16.41 -4.44 -8.30
C SER A 283 15.76 -5.21 -7.14
N ILE A 284 14.45 -5.49 -7.24
CA ILE A 284 13.69 -6.25 -6.23
C ILE A 284 14.26 -7.66 -6.08
N PHE A 285 14.31 -8.44 -7.16
CA PHE A 285 14.79 -9.82 -7.12
C PHE A 285 16.31 -9.93 -6.89
N ASN A 286 17.05 -8.84 -7.01
CA ASN A 286 18.43 -8.81 -6.57
C ASN A 286 18.56 -8.64 -5.04
N GLN A 287 17.49 -8.33 -4.32
CA GLN A 287 17.46 -8.43 -2.86
C GLN A 287 17.25 -9.87 -2.41
N LYS A 288 17.69 -10.17 -1.18
CA LYS A 288 17.40 -11.44 -0.53
C LYS A 288 16.13 -11.27 0.30
N PHE A 289 15.13 -12.08 0.02
CA PHE A 289 13.87 -12.19 0.75
C PHE A 289 13.38 -13.62 0.58
N ASP A 290 12.63 -14.12 1.54
CA ASP A 290 11.96 -15.41 1.43
C ASP A 290 10.47 -15.13 1.17
N LEU A 291 9.91 -15.71 0.11
CA LEU A 291 8.47 -15.66 -0.07
C LEU A 291 7.86 -16.52 1.05
N LYS A 292 6.91 -15.99 1.82
CA LYS A 292 6.17 -16.78 2.83
C LYS A 292 5.07 -17.56 2.15
N GLU A 293 4.71 -18.74 2.66
CA GLU A 293 3.74 -19.69 2.05
C GLU A 293 2.46 -19.02 1.51
N ALA A 294 1.92 -18.03 2.25
CA ALA A 294 0.74 -17.25 1.85
C ALA A 294 0.93 -16.32 0.63
N ALA A 295 2.17 -15.91 0.33
CA ALA A 295 2.51 -15.06 -0.81
C ALA A 295 2.80 -15.88 -2.09
N PHE A 296 3.07 -17.19 -1.97
CA PHE A 296 3.38 -18.05 -3.13
C PHE A 296 2.19 -18.23 -4.06
N GLN A 297 0.98 -18.32 -3.51
CA GLN A 297 -0.19 -18.78 -4.25
C GLN A 297 -0.59 -17.82 -5.39
N HIS A 298 -0.31 -16.52 -5.26
CA HIS A 298 -0.65 -15.52 -6.29
C HIS A 298 0.57 -14.83 -6.91
N ILE A 299 1.63 -14.52 -6.15
CA ILE A 299 2.76 -13.75 -6.69
C ILE A 299 3.51 -14.56 -7.75
N ILE A 300 3.90 -15.80 -7.46
CA ILE A 300 4.75 -16.60 -8.34
C ILE A 300 4.04 -16.90 -9.68
N PRO A 301 2.82 -17.45 -9.70
CA PRO A 301 2.14 -17.73 -10.96
C PRO A 301 1.96 -16.47 -11.82
N ASN A 302 1.57 -15.35 -11.22
CA ASN A 302 1.40 -14.09 -11.95
C ASN A 302 2.74 -13.56 -12.47
N PHE A 303 3.78 -13.58 -11.64
CA PHE A 303 5.11 -13.14 -12.05
C PHE A 303 5.68 -13.99 -13.19
N LEU A 304 5.62 -15.32 -13.09
CA LEU A 304 6.14 -16.23 -14.13
C LEU A 304 5.38 -16.07 -15.45
N ARG A 305 4.05 -15.96 -15.39
CA ARG A 305 3.22 -15.66 -16.57
C ARG A 305 3.64 -14.38 -17.27
N HIS A 306 3.88 -13.30 -16.52
CA HIS A 306 4.34 -12.04 -17.10
C HIS A 306 5.80 -12.09 -17.59
N LEU A 307 6.67 -12.81 -16.89
CA LEU A 307 8.05 -13.01 -17.30
C LEU A 307 8.14 -13.79 -18.62
N ASP A 308 7.31 -14.83 -18.77
CA ASP A 308 7.20 -15.62 -19.99
C ASP A 308 6.85 -14.74 -21.19
N PHE A 309 5.75 -13.98 -21.06
CA PHE A 309 5.30 -13.05 -22.09
C PHE A 309 6.38 -12.03 -22.49
N ASN A 310 7.07 -11.43 -21.51
CA ASN A 310 8.08 -10.41 -21.80
C ASN A 310 9.36 -11.00 -22.43
N ILE A 311 9.71 -12.25 -22.12
CA ILE A 311 10.81 -12.97 -22.79
C ILE A 311 10.43 -13.33 -24.23
N GLU A 312 9.17 -13.68 -24.49
CA GLU A 312 8.69 -13.90 -25.87
C GLU A 312 8.77 -12.62 -26.71
N LEU A 313 8.35 -11.48 -26.13
CA LEU A 313 8.44 -10.18 -26.80
C LEU A 313 9.88 -9.72 -27.04
N SER A 314 10.76 -9.93 -26.06
CA SER A 314 12.15 -9.43 -26.07
C SER A 314 13.17 -10.52 -25.72
N PRO A 315 13.34 -11.55 -26.58
CA PRO A 315 14.12 -12.75 -26.23
C PRO A 315 15.62 -12.48 -26.03
N ASN A 316 16.15 -11.39 -26.58
CA ASN A 316 17.55 -10.99 -26.44
C ASN A 316 17.81 -10.08 -25.23
N ASP A 317 16.77 -9.71 -24.45
CA ASP A 317 16.94 -8.80 -23.33
C ASP A 317 17.83 -9.41 -22.25
N LYS A 318 18.89 -8.68 -21.90
CA LYS A 318 19.89 -9.13 -20.93
C LYS A 318 19.32 -9.17 -19.52
N LYS A 319 18.51 -8.17 -19.13
CA LYS A 319 17.99 -8.07 -17.75
C LYS A 319 16.90 -9.10 -17.49
N LEU A 320 16.05 -9.43 -18.47
CA LEU A 320 15.13 -10.58 -18.37
C LEU A 320 15.90 -11.90 -18.20
N GLY A 321 17.00 -12.09 -18.93
CA GLY A 321 17.90 -13.23 -18.73
C GLY A 321 18.57 -13.25 -17.35
N GLN A 322 18.94 -12.09 -16.80
CA GLN A 322 19.47 -11.97 -15.45
C GLN A 322 18.41 -12.22 -14.37
N LEU A 323 17.16 -11.80 -14.60
CA LEU A 323 16.03 -12.13 -13.73
C LEU A 323 15.84 -13.63 -13.63
N LEU A 324 15.79 -14.35 -14.75
CA LEU A 324 15.75 -15.82 -14.76
C LEU A 324 16.89 -16.44 -13.95
N MET A 325 18.11 -15.90 -14.10
CA MET A 325 19.26 -16.37 -13.33
C MET A 325 19.07 -16.17 -11.82
N LEU A 326 18.50 -15.04 -11.38
CA LEU A 326 18.21 -14.78 -9.96
C LEU A 326 17.21 -15.77 -9.38
N LEU A 327 16.19 -16.17 -10.15
CA LEU A 327 15.20 -17.17 -9.71
C LEU A 327 15.86 -18.51 -9.39
N VAL A 328 16.80 -18.96 -10.23
CA VAL A 328 17.45 -20.28 -10.10
C VAL A 328 18.73 -20.25 -9.28
N THR A 329 19.12 -19.09 -8.75
CA THR A 329 20.30 -18.94 -7.89
C THR A 329 19.89 -18.41 -6.52
N LYS A 330 19.66 -17.10 -6.42
CA LYS A 330 19.38 -16.39 -5.17
C LYS A 330 18.05 -16.84 -4.53
N HIS A 331 17.01 -17.01 -5.35
CA HIS A 331 15.65 -17.37 -4.92
C HIS A 331 15.28 -18.82 -5.23
N SER A 332 16.28 -19.68 -5.40
CA SER A 332 16.06 -21.07 -5.84
C SER A 332 15.13 -21.85 -4.93
N LYS A 333 15.12 -21.55 -3.62
CA LYS A 333 14.25 -22.20 -2.63
C LYS A 333 12.77 -21.90 -2.90
N ASP A 334 12.46 -20.64 -3.19
CA ASP A 334 11.08 -20.19 -3.40
C ASP A 334 10.51 -20.69 -4.74
N PHE A 335 11.37 -20.96 -5.71
CA PHE A 335 10.97 -21.39 -7.05
C PHE A 335 11.21 -22.88 -7.32
N MET A 336 11.49 -23.69 -6.29
CA MET A 336 11.79 -25.12 -6.44
C MET A 336 10.67 -25.91 -7.13
N GLU A 337 9.41 -25.55 -6.89
CA GLU A 337 8.25 -26.25 -7.46
C GLU A 337 7.96 -25.82 -8.91
N ASN A 338 8.50 -24.67 -9.33
CA ASN A 338 8.28 -24.08 -10.65
C ASN A 338 9.47 -24.27 -11.61
N LEU A 339 10.44 -25.12 -11.29
CA LEU A 339 11.67 -25.26 -12.09
C LEU A 339 11.42 -25.67 -13.54
N GLU A 340 10.44 -26.54 -13.82
CA GLU A 340 10.08 -26.92 -15.19
C GLU A 340 9.42 -25.77 -15.95
N GLU A 341 8.59 -24.97 -15.29
CA GLU A 341 8.00 -23.77 -15.89
C GLU A 341 9.09 -22.75 -16.23
N ILE A 342 10.01 -22.47 -15.29
CA ILE A 342 11.15 -21.58 -15.51
C ILE A 342 12.05 -22.09 -16.65
N LYS A 343 12.20 -23.41 -16.79
CA LYS A 343 12.96 -24.02 -17.89
C LYS A 343 12.32 -23.73 -19.24
N ILE A 344 11.00 -23.91 -19.37
CA ILE A 344 10.25 -23.60 -20.59
C ILE A 344 10.43 -22.12 -20.95
N ILE A 345 10.31 -21.21 -19.97
CA ILE A 345 10.53 -19.77 -20.17
C ILE A 345 11.97 -19.50 -20.62
N ALA A 346 12.97 -20.11 -19.96
CA ALA A 346 14.38 -19.93 -20.31
C ALA A 346 14.72 -20.45 -21.71
N GLU A 347 14.04 -21.48 -22.20
CA GLU A 347 14.19 -22.01 -23.55
C GLU A 347 13.75 -21.01 -24.64
N LYS A 348 12.83 -20.10 -24.33
CA LYS A 348 12.40 -19.01 -25.24
C LYS A 348 13.42 -17.88 -25.31
N SER A 349 14.22 -17.67 -24.26
CA SER A 349 15.29 -16.67 -24.26
C SER A 349 16.36 -16.97 -25.31
N LYS A 350 16.88 -15.91 -25.93
CA LYS A 350 18.05 -15.89 -26.83
C LYS A 350 19.23 -15.12 -26.22
N SER A 351 19.10 -14.65 -24.97
CA SER A 351 20.18 -13.99 -24.24
C SER A 351 21.38 -14.93 -24.04
N PHE A 352 22.59 -14.36 -23.93
CA PHE A 352 23.81 -15.13 -23.68
C PHE A 352 23.78 -15.88 -22.33
N ILE A 353 22.90 -15.46 -21.40
CA ILE A 353 22.77 -16.00 -20.04
C ILE A 353 21.97 -17.32 -20.03
N LYS A 354 21.18 -17.60 -21.08
CA LYS A 354 20.34 -18.80 -21.22
C LYS A 354 21.05 -20.09 -20.81
N ARG A 355 22.26 -20.32 -21.33
CA ARG A 355 23.03 -21.55 -21.06
C ARG A 355 23.31 -21.73 -19.56
N GLY A 356 23.63 -20.63 -18.88
CA GLY A 356 23.86 -20.64 -17.43
C GLY A 356 22.58 -20.95 -16.64
N VAL A 357 21.45 -20.36 -17.04
CA VAL A 357 20.14 -20.62 -16.41
C VAL A 357 19.78 -22.11 -16.54
N LEU A 358 19.80 -22.66 -17.75
CA LEU A 358 19.43 -24.06 -18.01
C LEU A 358 20.34 -25.06 -17.28
N ALA A 359 21.65 -24.78 -17.22
CA ALA A 359 22.60 -25.60 -16.48
C ALA A 359 22.27 -25.61 -14.97
N GLN A 360 21.91 -24.45 -14.42
CA GLN A 360 21.56 -24.32 -13.02
C GLN A 360 20.24 -25.01 -12.67
N ILE A 361 19.22 -24.91 -13.53
CA ILE A 361 17.97 -25.66 -13.38
C ILE A 361 18.23 -27.16 -13.34
N THR A 362 19.03 -27.67 -14.29
CA THR A 362 19.40 -29.09 -14.34
C THR A 362 20.08 -29.55 -13.05
N ASN A 363 20.94 -28.70 -12.46
CA ASN A 363 21.59 -29.00 -11.20
C ASN A 363 20.62 -29.02 -10.01
N LEU A 364 19.62 -28.12 -9.98
CA LEU A 364 18.61 -28.08 -8.93
C LEU A 364 17.67 -29.29 -8.98
N ILE A 365 17.19 -29.67 -10.17
CA ILE A 365 16.37 -30.87 -10.37
C ILE A 365 17.11 -32.12 -9.88
N LYS A 366 18.36 -32.30 -10.30
CA LYS A 366 19.20 -33.42 -9.83
C LYS A 366 19.43 -33.44 -8.31
N LYS A 367 19.43 -32.28 -7.66
CA LYS A 367 19.55 -32.21 -6.19
C LYS A 367 18.24 -32.62 -5.52
N GLN A 368 17.10 -32.22 -6.08
CA GLN A 368 15.77 -32.57 -5.58
C GLN A 368 15.55 -34.09 -5.64
N ASP A 369 15.95 -34.72 -6.75
CA ASP A 369 15.83 -36.17 -6.95
C ASP A 369 16.73 -37.01 -6.02
N LYS A 370 17.74 -36.40 -5.38
CA LYS A 370 18.62 -37.08 -4.41
C LYS A 370 18.13 -36.98 -2.96
N VAL A 371 17.19 -36.07 -2.69
CA VAL A 371 16.65 -35.79 -1.35
C VAL A 371 15.29 -36.49 -1.16
N ARG A 372 14.61 -36.83 -2.26
CA ARG A 372 13.48 -37.78 -2.28
C ARG A 372 14.02 -39.21 -2.38
#